data_AF-A0A1M6SZ60-F1
#
_entry.id   AF-A0A1M6SZ60-F1
#
_cell.length_a   1.000
_cell.length_b   1.000
_cell.length_c   1.000
_cell.angle_alpha   90.00
_cell.angle_beta   90.00
_cell.angle_gamma   90.00
#
_symmetry.space_group_name_H-M   'P 1'
#
loop_
_entity.id
_entity.type
_entity.pdbx_description
1 polymer ?
#
loop_
_entity_poly.entity_id
_entity_poly.type
_entity_poly.pdbx_seq_one_letter_code
_entity_poly.pdbx_strand_id
1 'polypeptide(L)'
;MIFKRLALITLLVFGMSFAQLLQPAQNTSSADQDVQLTEDNLFLVQMLLMNDMFRENFVQSCTAEAVAWLGADGAAKTCSCAYDGLAKNQKLLLKFLNESENEESMNKLGFELLETCLPPQFPKEMENAISKECLGGGVGAGACSCVVQEIKKKYTVKKFMKEVFERPDQLENDIMNIATQCATKK
;
A
#
# COMPACT_ATOMS: atom_id res chain seq x y z
N MET A 1 1.91 -14.89 2.32
CA MET A 1 3.13 -14.33 1.64
C MET A 1 2.82 -13.28 0.55
N ILE A 2 1.66 -13.34 -0.12
CA ILE A 2 1.24 -12.47 -1.23
C ILE A 2 0.87 -11.04 -0.76
N PHE A 3 0.08 -10.93 0.31
CA PHE A 3 -0.37 -9.65 0.87
C PHE A 3 0.69 -8.94 1.71
N LYS A 4 1.60 -9.72 2.32
CA LYS A 4 2.82 -9.18 2.94
C LYS A 4 3.68 -8.44 1.93
N ARG A 5 3.73 -8.85 0.66
CA ARG A 5 4.47 -8.10 -0.38
C ARG A 5 3.80 -6.75 -0.66
N LEU A 6 2.48 -6.67 -0.78
CA LEU A 6 1.77 -5.39 -0.94
C LEU A 6 1.99 -4.41 0.23
N ALA A 7 2.01 -4.91 1.46
CA ALA A 7 2.32 -4.11 2.66
C ALA A 7 3.81 -3.69 2.74
N LEU A 8 4.74 -4.62 2.48
CA LEU A 8 6.19 -4.36 2.40
C LEU A 8 6.57 -3.37 1.29
N ILE A 9 5.78 -3.31 0.23
CA ILE A 9 6.01 -2.45 -0.93
C ILE A 9 5.75 -0.97 -0.58
N THR A 10 4.68 -0.66 0.16
CA THR A 10 4.48 0.67 0.77
C THR A 10 5.61 1.05 1.74
N LEU A 11 6.13 0.09 2.50
CA LEU A 11 7.30 0.33 3.37
C LEU A 11 8.58 0.62 2.57
N LEU A 12 8.74 0.05 1.37
CA LEU A 12 9.91 0.27 0.51
C LEU A 12 9.87 1.63 -0.21
N VAL A 13 8.71 2.08 -0.70
CA VAL A 13 8.57 3.40 -1.37
C VAL A 13 8.76 4.54 -0.36
N PHE A 14 8.22 4.40 0.85
CA PHE A 14 8.42 5.38 1.92
C PHE A 14 9.82 5.24 2.53
N GLY A 15 10.27 4.03 2.87
CA GLY A 15 11.59 3.78 3.48
C GLY A 15 12.77 4.24 2.62
N MET A 16 12.74 4.04 1.30
CA MET A 16 13.83 4.47 0.41
C MET A 16 13.84 5.99 0.18
N SER A 17 12.68 6.64 0.22
CA SER A 17 12.58 8.09 -0.01
C SER A 17 12.93 8.91 1.23
N PHE A 18 12.63 8.41 2.43
CA PHE A 18 12.97 9.08 3.69
C PHE A 18 14.39 8.76 4.20
N ALA A 19 14.95 7.58 3.88
CA ALA A 19 16.33 7.24 4.25
C ALA A 19 17.38 8.14 3.57
N GLN A 20 17.09 8.69 2.38
CA GLN A 20 17.97 9.63 1.69
C GLN A 20 17.84 11.07 2.23
N LEU A 21 16.70 11.41 2.84
CA LEU A 21 16.47 12.72 3.47
C LEU A 21 17.15 12.85 4.85
N LEU A 22 17.49 11.73 5.48
CA LEU A 22 18.11 11.64 6.80
C LEU A 22 19.57 11.16 6.76
N GLN A 23 20.30 11.36 5.66
CA GLN A 23 21.76 11.21 5.70
C GLN A 23 22.40 12.52 6.16
N PRO A 24 22.74 12.70 7.45
CA PRO A 24 23.78 13.64 7.79
C PRO A 24 25.07 13.11 7.14
N ALA A 25 25.78 13.99 6.46
CA ALA A 25 27.13 13.72 5.98
C ALA A 25 27.93 13.00 7.07
N GLN A 26 28.51 11.86 6.73
CA GLN A 26 29.28 11.03 7.63
C GLN A 26 30.39 11.85 8.30
N ASN A 27 30.25 12.12 9.60
CA ASN A 27 31.30 11.90 10.59
C ASN A 27 30.80 12.17 12.01
N THR A 28 31.31 11.36 12.94
CA THR A 28 31.19 11.40 14.42
C THR A 28 29.94 10.79 15.07
N SER A 29 30.09 9.51 15.44
CA SER A 29 29.85 8.91 16.77
C SER A 29 28.73 9.46 17.68
N SER A 30 27.74 8.58 17.91
CA SER A 30 27.01 8.34 19.17
C SER A 30 26.36 9.53 19.88
N ALA A 31 25.06 9.71 19.65
CA ALA A 31 24.08 9.96 20.71
C ALA A 31 22.68 9.64 20.17
N ASP A 32 21.96 8.85 20.94
CA ASP A 32 20.51 8.69 20.95
C ASP A 32 19.85 10.08 20.84
N GLN A 33 19.46 10.47 19.63
CA GLN A 33 18.54 11.59 19.43
C GLN A 33 17.28 10.99 18.82
N ASP A 34 16.37 10.64 19.72
CA ASP A 34 14.94 10.54 19.44
C ASP A 34 14.48 11.93 18.97
N VAL A 35 14.78 12.26 17.70
CA VAL A 35 14.36 13.51 17.06
C VAL A 35 12.87 13.34 16.78
N GLN A 36 12.05 13.57 17.81
CA GLN A 36 10.63 13.83 17.58
C GLN A 36 10.52 15.10 16.74
N LEU A 37 10.19 14.92 15.47
CA LEU A 37 9.97 16.03 14.55
C LEU A 37 8.79 16.85 15.08
N THR A 38 9.06 18.09 15.46
CA THR A 38 8.02 19.06 15.84
C THR A 38 7.42 19.69 14.58
N GLU A 39 6.24 20.32 14.70
CA GLU A 39 5.55 21.00 13.58
C GLU A 39 6.45 22.04 12.88
N ASP A 40 7.40 22.64 13.59
CA ASP A 40 8.33 23.63 13.06
C ASP A 40 9.37 23.02 12.10
N ASN A 41 9.75 21.76 12.29
CA ASN A 41 10.66 21.02 11.39
C ASN A 41 9.93 20.41 10.18
N LEU A 42 8.59 20.34 10.22
CA LEU A 42 7.77 19.79 9.14
C LEU A 42 7.79 20.65 7.88
N PHE A 43 8.05 21.95 8.00
CA PHE A 43 8.06 22.86 6.86
C PHE A 43 9.12 22.48 5.83
N LEU A 44 10.32 22.08 6.27
CA LEU A 44 11.41 21.64 5.37
C LEU A 44 11.04 20.34 4.65
N VAL A 45 10.47 19.39 5.37
CA VAL A 45 10.00 18.12 4.79
C VAL A 45 8.87 18.38 3.80
N GLN A 46 7.95 19.29 4.12
CA GLN A 46 6.87 19.64 3.21
C GLN A 46 7.36 20.37 1.96
N MET A 47 8.36 21.24 2.07
CA MET A 47 9.02 21.84 0.90
C MET A 47 9.64 20.78 -0.02
N LEU A 48 10.25 19.74 0.55
CA LEU A 48 10.82 18.63 -0.22
C LEU A 48 9.72 17.78 -0.88
N LEU A 49 8.61 17.55 -0.19
CA LEU A 49 7.41 16.91 -0.76
C LEU A 49 6.65 17.79 -1.76
N MET A 50 6.92 19.09 -1.83
CA MET A 50 6.40 19.95 -2.89
C MET A 50 7.34 20.01 -4.10
N ASN A 51 8.50 19.36 -4.04
CA ASN A 51 9.41 19.28 -5.17
C ASN A 51 8.88 18.30 -6.22
N ASP A 52 8.79 18.76 -7.47
CA ASP A 52 8.28 17.96 -8.58
C ASP A 52 9.07 16.67 -8.81
N MET A 53 10.39 16.67 -8.59
CA MET A 53 11.23 15.48 -8.75
C MET A 53 10.88 14.41 -7.72
N PHE A 54 10.61 14.80 -6.47
CA PHE A 54 10.20 13.86 -5.42
C PHE A 54 8.82 13.30 -5.73
N ARG A 55 7.89 14.15 -6.15
CA ARG A 55 6.55 13.75 -6.59
C ARG A 55 6.62 12.75 -7.74
N GLU A 56 7.36 13.06 -8.79
CA GLU A 56 7.49 12.21 -9.96
C GLU A 56 8.09 10.85 -9.60
N ASN A 57 9.16 10.82 -8.81
CA ASN A 57 9.77 9.56 -8.36
C ASN A 57 8.80 8.74 -7.52
N PHE A 58 8.12 9.34 -6.54
CA PHE A 58 7.13 8.65 -5.73
C PHE A 58 6.01 8.06 -6.59
N VAL A 59 5.42 8.87 -7.47
CA VAL A 59 4.30 8.44 -8.31
C VAL A 59 4.75 7.34 -9.27
N GLN A 60 5.94 7.45 -9.86
CA GLN A 60 6.49 6.42 -10.74
C GLN A 60 6.72 5.09 -10.00
N SER A 61 7.40 5.12 -8.86
CA SER A 61 7.67 3.91 -8.06
C SER A 61 6.38 3.23 -7.61
N CYS A 62 5.47 3.99 -7.01
CA CYS A 62 4.16 3.49 -6.59
C CYS A 62 3.36 2.93 -7.78
N THR A 63 3.39 3.60 -8.94
CA THR A 63 2.66 3.15 -10.13
C THR A 63 3.20 1.83 -10.64
N ALA A 64 4.53 1.68 -10.70
CA ALA A 64 5.19 0.47 -11.17
C ALA A 64 4.82 -0.75 -10.32
N GLU A 65 4.57 -0.54 -9.04
CA GLU A 65 4.21 -1.61 -8.10
C GLU A 65 2.71 -1.92 -8.10
N ALA A 66 1.87 -0.87 -8.25
CA ALA A 66 0.42 -1.02 -8.24
C ALA A 66 -0.16 -1.43 -9.61
N VAL A 67 0.60 -1.32 -10.70
CA VAL A 67 0.12 -1.59 -12.07
C VAL A 67 -0.49 -2.98 -12.25
N ALA A 68 0.06 -3.99 -11.57
CA ALA A 68 -0.43 -5.36 -11.67
C ALA A 68 -1.84 -5.53 -11.09
N TRP A 69 -2.24 -4.65 -10.17
CA TRP A 69 -3.50 -4.71 -9.44
C TRP A 69 -4.51 -3.66 -9.91
N LEU A 70 -4.05 -2.48 -10.33
CA LEU A 70 -4.92 -1.36 -10.68
C LEU A 70 -4.89 -1.00 -12.17
N GLY A 71 -4.00 -1.61 -12.96
CA GLY A 71 -3.70 -1.16 -14.32
C GLY A 71 -2.89 0.13 -14.34
N ALA A 72 -2.33 0.49 -15.49
CA ALA A 72 -1.43 1.65 -15.59
C ALA A 72 -2.14 2.96 -15.18
N ASP A 73 -3.32 3.21 -15.75
CA ASP A 73 -4.08 4.43 -15.46
C ASP A 73 -4.63 4.47 -14.03
N GLY A 74 -5.09 3.34 -13.51
CA GLY A 74 -5.61 3.23 -12.16
C GLY A 74 -4.50 3.42 -11.13
N ALA A 75 -3.35 2.76 -11.33
CA ALA A 75 -2.18 2.89 -10.48
C ALA A 75 -1.66 4.34 -10.45
N ALA A 76 -1.47 4.96 -11.62
CA ALA A 76 -0.99 6.34 -11.70
C ALA A 76 -1.92 7.33 -10.98
N LYS A 77 -3.24 7.19 -11.16
CA LYS A 77 -4.23 8.04 -10.49
C LYS A 77 -4.24 7.84 -8.98
N THR A 78 -4.25 6.58 -8.51
CA THR A 78 -4.24 6.27 -7.08
C THR A 78 -2.96 6.78 -6.41
N CYS A 79 -1.79 6.55 -7.03
CA CYS A 79 -0.50 6.99 -6.50
C CYS A 79 -0.35 8.51 -6.49
N SER A 80 -0.81 9.19 -7.55
CA SER A 80 -0.84 10.66 -7.60
C SER A 80 -1.76 11.24 -6.52
N CYS A 81 -2.96 10.67 -6.35
CA CYS A 81 -3.91 11.10 -5.32
C CYS A 81 -3.33 10.90 -3.91
N ALA A 82 -2.70 9.75 -3.65
CA ALA A 82 -2.07 9.45 -2.38
C ALA A 82 -0.96 10.45 -2.07
N TYR A 83 -0.10 10.74 -3.04
CA TYR A 83 0.95 11.74 -2.88
C TYR A 83 0.40 13.12 -2.53
N ASP A 84 -0.58 13.59 -3.32
CA ASP A 84 -1.18 14.90 -3.11
C ASP A 84 -1.89 14.98 -1.74
N GLY A 85 -2.47 13.86 -1.27
CA GLY A 85 -3.04 13.71 0.06
C GLY A 85 -2.01 13.82 1.18
N LEU A 86 -0.84 13.17 1.02
CA LEU A 86 0.26 13.24 1.98
C LEU A 86 0.84 14.65 2.05
N ALA A 87 1.20 15.23 0.90
CA ALA A 87 1.87 16.52 0.81
C ALA A 87 1.01 17.68 1.36
N LYS A 88 -0.32 17.55 1.30
CA LYS A 88 -1.28 18.55 1.82
C LYS A 88 -1.70 18.30 3.27
N ASN A 89 -1.38 17.14 3.85
CA ASN A 89 -1.82 16.76 5.19
C ASN A 89 -0.62 16.65 6.15
N GLN A 90 -0.22 17.79 6.72
CA GLN A 90 0.89 17.89 7.67
C GLN A 90 0.75 16.93 8.86
N LYS A 91 -0.48 16.74 9.37
CA LYS A 91 -0.72 15.82 10.49
C LYS A 91 -0.46 14.37 10.11
N LEU A 92 -0.89 13.96 8.91
CA LEU A 92 -0.63 12.61 8.41
C LEU A 92 0.86 12.41 8.13
N LEU A 93 1.52 13.41 7.52
CA LEU A 93 2.96 13.41 7.31
C LEU A 93 3.75 13.24 8.62
N LEU A 94 3.39 14.01 9.66
CA LEU A 94 4.01 13.90 10.98
C LEU A 94 3.84 12.49 11.57
N LYS A 95 2.64 11.91 11.46
CA LYS A 95 2.41 10.52 11.89
C LYS A 95 3.32 9.53 11.14
N PHE A 96 3.44 9.66 9.81
CA PHE A 96 4.31 8.79 9.01
C PHE A 96 5.78 8.88 9.42
N LEU A 97 6.26 10.08 9.75
CA LEU A 97 7.64 10.30 10.17
C LEU A 97 7.90 9.74 11.57
N ASN A 98 6.93 9.89 12.49
CA ASN A 98 7.08 9.42 13.87
C ASN A 98 6.87 7.92 14.03
N GLU A 99 6.10 7.29 13.15
CA GLU A 99 5.77 5.86 13.22
C GLU A 99 6.59 5.01 12.24
N SER A 100 7.61 5.58 11.58
CA SER A 100 8.34 4.94 10.48
C SER A 100 9.00 3.60 10.85
N GLU A 101 9.30 3.39 12.13
CA GLU A 101 9.90 2.15 12.65
C GLU A 101 8.86 1.10 13.08
N ASN A 102 7.58 1.47 13.16
CA ASN A 102 6.50 0.57 13.55
C ASN A 102 5.74 0.06 12.32
N GLU A 103 6.03 -1.17 11.92
CA GLU A 103 5.43 -1.81 10.74
C GLU A 103 3.88 -1.82 10.78
N GLU A 104 3.28 -2.08 11.93
CA GLU A 104 1.82 -2.14 12.08
C GLU A 104 1.19 -0.74 11.91
N SER A 105 1.80 0.28 12.53
CA SER A 105 1.38 1.67 12.36
C SER A 105 1.56 2.12 10.90
N MET A 106 2.68 1.79 10.26
CA MET A 106 2.96 2.13 8.87
C MET A 106 1.96 1.51 7.90
N ASN A 107 1.54 0.27 8.13
CA ASN A 107 0.51 -0.38 7.32
C ASN A 107 -0.84 0.33 7.45
N LYS A 108 -1.24 0.71 8.67
CA LYS A 108 -2.49 1.47 8.92
C LYS A 108 -2.44 2.85 8.27
N LEU A 109 -1.32 3.57 8.42
CA LEU A 109 -1.12 4.89 7.82
C LEU A 109 -1.09 4.81 6.29
N GLY A 110 -0.46 3.79 5.73
CA GLY A 110 -0.46 3.49 4.30
C GLY A 110 -1.88 3.32 3.76
N PHE A 111 -2.74 2.59 4.48
CA PHE A 111 -4.15 2.48 4.11
C PHE A 111 -4.90 3.82 4.29
N GLU A 112 -4.70 4.54 5.39
CA GLU A 112 -5.32 5.87 5.63
C GLU A 112 -5.03 6.82 4.46
N LEU A 113 -3.82 6.76 3.91
CA LEU A 113 -3.41 7.56 2.76
C LEU A 113 -4.13 7.15 1.46
N LEU A 114 -4.25 5.84 1.21
CA LEU A 114 -4.79 5.30 -0.03
C LEU A 114 -6.33 5.25 -0.04
N GLU A 115 -6.97 5.22 1.13
CA GLU A 115 -8.39 4.87 1.30
C GLU A 115 -9.33 5.64 0.36
N THR A 116 -9.07 6.95 0.19
CA THR A 116 -9.89 7.85 -0.64
C THR A 116 -9.48 7.86 -2.12
N CYS A 117 -8.32 7.29 -2.44
CA CYS A 117 -7.71 7.25 -3.76
C CYS A 117 -7.92 5.91 -4.48
N LEU A 118 -8.47 4.91 -3.78
CA LEU A 118 -8.79 3.61 -4.35
C LEU A 118 -9.99 3.69 -5.29
N PRO A 119 -10.02 2.87 -6.36
CA PRO A 119 -11.18 2.80 -7.24
C PRO A 119 -12.41 2.30 -6.48
N PRO A 120 -13.62 2.77 -6.85
CA PRO A 120 -14.85 2.43 -6.14
C PRO A 120 -15.27 0.97 -6.35
N GLN A 121 -14.80 0.33 -7.41
CA GLN A 121 -15.12 -1.04 -7.80
C GLN A 121 -13.84 -1.77 -8.21
N PHE A 122 -13.87 -3.10 -8.15
CA PHE A 122 -12.74 -3.95 -8.53
C PHE A 122 -12.41 -3.70 -10.01
N PRO A 123 -11.24 -3.14 -10.34
CA PRO A 123 -10.83 -3.02 -11.72
C PRO A 123 -10.56 -4.42 -12.28
N LYS A 124 -10.65 -4.57 -13.60
CA LYS A 124 -10.47 -5.86 -14.27
C LYS A 124 -9.07 -6.43 -14.00
N GLU A 125 -8.09 -5.56 -13.86
CA GLU A 125 -6.72 -5.88 -13.52
C GLU A 125 -6.62 -6.54 -12.13
N MET A 126 -7.36 -6.05 -11.15
CA MET A 126 -7.45 -6.66 -9.82
C MET A 126 -8.11 -8.03 -9.89
N GLU A 127 -9.18 -8.18 -10.67
CA GLU A 127 -9.83 -9.48 -10.88
C GLU A 127 -8.88 -10.49 -11.53
N ASN A 128 -8.13 -10.05 -12.54
CA ASN A 128 -7.13 -10.87 -13.22
C ASN A 128 -5.98 -11.25 -12.27
N ALA A 129 -5.52 -10.33 -11.43
CA ALA A 129 -4.50 -10.60 -10.43
C ALA A 129 -4.98 -11.66 -9.44
N ILE A 130 -6.19 -11.50 -8.87
CA ILE A 130 -6.81 -12.49 -7.98
C ILE A 130 -6.93 -13.86 -8.67
N SER A 131 -7.38 -13.88 -9.92
CA SER A 131 -7.52 -15.11 -10.70
C SER A 131 -6.17 -15.79 -10.94
N LYS A 132 -5.13 -15.03 -11.28
CA LYS A 132 -3.77 -15.53 -11.49
C LYS A 132 -3.17 -16.12 -10.22
N GLU A 133 -3.35 -15.45 -9.09
CA GLU A 133 -2.89 -15.96 -7.78
C GLU A 133 -3.64 -17.24 -7.40
N CYS A 134 -4.96 -17.29 -7.63
CA CYS A 134 -5.77 -18.47 -7.40
C CYS A 134 -5.28 -19.68 -8.23
N LEU A 135 -4.99 -19.47 -9.52
CA LEU A 135 -4.42 -20.51 -10.40
C LEU A 135 -3.02 -20.94 -9.93
N GLY A 136 -2.18 -19.99 -9.51
CA GLY A 136 -0.85 -20.26 -8.96
C GLY A 136 -0.90 -21.09 -7.67
N GLY A 137 -1.97 -20.95 -6.88
CA GLY A 137 -2.25 -21.78 -5.71
C GLY A 137 -2.76 -23.19 -6.01
N GLY A 138 -2.82 -23.60 -7.29
CA GLY A 138 -3.26 -24.95 -7.70
C GLY A 138 -4.77 -25.15 -7.76
N VAL A 139 -5.56 -24.06 -7.69
CA VAL A 139 -7.02 -24.12 -7.82
C VAL A 139 -7.39 -24.16 -9.32
N GLY A 140 -8.32 -25.04 -9.70
CA GLY A 140 -8.76 -25.15 -11.10
C GLY A 140 -9.47 -23.89 -11.61
N ALA A 141 -9.36 -23.61 -12.93
CA ALA A 141 -9.86 -22.38 -13.55
C ALA A 141 -11.35 -22.06 -13.25
N GLY A 142 -12.22 -23.08 -13.24
CA GLY A 142 -13.63 -22.92 -12.89
C GLY A 142 -13.84 -22.46 -11.43
N ALA A 143 -13.07 -23.03 -10.51
CA ALA A 143 -13.10 -22.62 -9.10
C ALA A 143 -12.50 -21.21 -8.90
N CYS A 144 -11.49 -20.81 -9.69
CA CYS A 144 -10.96 -19.44 -9.62
C CYS A 144 -11.92 -18.36 -10.09
N SER A 145 -12.76 -18.64 -11.10
CA SER A 145 -13.85 -17.73 -11.45
C SER A 145 -14.85 -17.58 -10.29
N CYS A 146 -15.17 -18.66 -9.58
CA CYS A 146 -16.01 -18.60 -8.39
C CYS A 146 -15.35 -17.76 -7.27
N VAL A 147 -14.05 -17.94 -7.03
CA VAL A 147 -13.30 -17.20 -6.00
C VAL A 147 -13.38 -15.68 -6.24
N VAL A 148 -13.13 -15.23 -7.46
CA VAL A 148 -13.22 -13.80 -7.82
C VAL A 148 -14.63 -13.26 -7.53
N GLN A 149 -15.67 -14.01 -7.89
CA GLN A 149 -17.06 -13.60 -7.66
C GLN A 149 -17.40 -13.52 -6.17
N GLU A 150 -17.00 -14.50 -5.37
CA GLU A 150 -17.26 -14.50 -3.93
C GLU A 150 -16.47 -13.41 -3.19
N ILE A 151 -15.23 -13.12 -3.61
CA ILE A 151 -14.47 -11.96 -3.10
C ILE A 151 -15.23 -10.65 -3.40
N LYS A 152 -15.69 -10.46 -4.63
CA LYS A 152 -16.45 -9.25 -5.02
C LYS A 152 -17.80 -9.11 -4.29
N LYS A 153 -18.42 -10.21 -3.87
CA LYS A 153 -19.63 -10.19 -3.04
C LYS A 153 -19.33 -9.82 -1.58
N LYS A 154 -18.22 -10.32 -1.03
CA LYS A 154 -17.85 -10.15 0.38
C LYS A 154 -17.15 -8.82 0.68
N TYR A 155 -16.45 -8.27 -0.31
CA TYR A 155 -15.62 -7.07 -0.15
C TYR A 155 -15.96 -5.99 -1.18
N THR A 156 -15.83 -4.74 -0.76
CA THR A 156 -15.54 -3.61 -1.67
C THR A 156 -14.02 -3.51 -1.85
N VAL A 157 -13.53 -2.78 -2.85
CA VAL A 157 -12.07 -2.55 -3.01
C VAL A 157 -11.48 -1.96 -1.75
N LYS A 158 -12.12 -0.92 -1.20
CA LYS A 158 -11.72 -0.28 0.06
C LYS A 158 -11.60 -1.28 1.21
N LYS A 159 -12.61 -2.13 1.41
CA LYS A 159 -12.59 -3.14 2.48
C LYS A 159 -11.52 -4.20 2.22
N PHE A 160 -11.40 -4.68 0.98
CA PHE A 160 -10.39 -5.67 0.60
C PHE A 160 -8.98 -5.14 0.88
N MET A 161 -8.66 -3.95 0.39
CA MET A 161 -7.36 -3.31 0.63
C MET A 161 -7.14 -3.05 2.13
N LYS A 162 -8.17 -2.64 2.89
CA LYS A 162 -8.05 -2.50 4.34
C LYS A 162 -7.58 -3.79 5.01
N GLU A 163 -8.18 -4.93 4.65
CA GLU A 163 -7.75 -6.22 5.18
C GLU A 163 -6.32 -6.59 4.74
N VAL A 164 -5.92 -6.23 3.51
CA VAL A 164 -4.54 -6.45 3.02
C VAL A 164 -3.53 -5.75 3.93
N PHE A 165 -3.81 -4.51 4.33
CA PHE A 165 -2.91 -3.70 5.15
C PHE A 165 -2.99 -4.04 6.63
N GLU A 166 -4.21 -4.12 7.18
CA GLU A 166 -4.39 -4.20 8.64
C GLU A 166 -4.45 -5.64 9.16
N ARG A 167 -4.95 -6.60 8.36
CA ARG A 167 -5.23 -7.98 8.81
C ARG A 167 -4.94 -9.02 7.74
N PRO A 168 -3.70 -9.08 7.22
CA PRO A 168 -3.34 -9.95 6.10
C PRO A 168 -3.60 -11.45 6.39
N ASP A 169 -3.37 -11.90 7.63
CA ASP A 169 -3.61 -13.28 8.02
C ASP A 169 -5.11 -13.64 8.05
N GLN A 170 -5.96 -12.68 8.45
CA GLN A 170 -7.41 -12.89 8.40
C GLN A 170 -7.90 -12.94 6.95
N LEU A 171 -7.38 -12.06 6.09
CA LEU A 171 -7.70 -12.08 4.66
C LEU A 171 -7.26 -13.39 4.00
N GLU A 172 -6.07 -13.89 4.34
CA GLU A 172 -5.55 -15.15 3.81
C GLU A 172 -6.49 -16.33 4.18
N ASN A 173 -6.88 -16.43 5.44
CA ASN A 173 -7.85 -17.44 5.89
C ASN A 173 -9.21 -17.31 5.20
N ASP A 174 -9.71 -16.07 5.04
CA ASP A 174 -10.96 -15.80 4.36
C ASP A 174 -10.93 -16.22 2.90
N ILE A 175 -9.86 -15.91 2.17
CA ILE A 175 -9.67 -16.30 0.78
C ILE A 175 -9.55 -17.83 0.67
N MET A 176 -8.82 -18.47 1.59
CA MET A 176 -8.66 -19.94 1.58
C MET A 176 -9.99 -20.66 1.83
N ASN A 177 -10.83 -20.13 2.70
CA ASN A 177 -12.18 -20.64 2.93
C ASN A 177 -13.06 -20.46 1.68
N ILE A 178 -13.01 -19.30 1.02
CA ILE A 178 -13.72 -19.06 -0.23
C ILE A 178 -13.25 -20.04 -1.32
N ALA A 179 -11.94 -20.22 -1.47
CA ALA A 179 -11.36 -21.15 -2.44
C ALA A 179 -11.81 -22.59 -2.19
N THR A 180 -11.83 -23.02 -0.93
CA THR A 180 -12.32 -24.36 -0.55
C THR A 180 -13.80 -24.54 -0.89
N GLN A 181 -14.65 -23.55 -0.60
CA GLN A 181 -16.07 -23.57 -0.98
C GLN A 181 -16.26 -23.62 -2.50
N CYS A 182 -15.48 -22.85 -3.24
CA CYS A 182 -15.54 -22.83 -4.71
C CYS A 182 -15.01 -24.13 -5.34
N ALA A 183 -14.03 -24.79 -4.74
CA ALA A 183 -13.52 -26.08 -5.20
C ALA A 183 -14.48 -27.24 -4.91
N THR A 184 -15.31 -27.11 -3.86
CA THR A 184 -16.27 -28.15 -3.43
C THR A 184 -17.66 -27.97 -4.02
N LYS A 185 -18.03 -26.76 -4.47
CA LYS A 185 -19.18 -26.50 -5.34
C LYS A 185 -18.91 -27.10 -6.73
N LYS A 186 -19.14 -28.40 -6.87
CA LYS A 186 -19.35 -29.05 -8.17
C LYS A 186 -20.74 -28.77 -8.69
#